data_AF-A0AAE0AIP0-F1
#
_entry.id   AF-A0AAE0AIP0-F1
#
_cell.length_a   1.000
_cell.length_b   1.000
_cell.length_c   1.000
_cell.angle_alpha   90.00
_cell.angle_beta   90.00
_cell.angle_gamma   90.00
#
_symmetry.space_group_name_H-M   'P 1'
#
loop_
_entity.id
_entity.type
_entity.pdbx_description
1 polymer ?
#
loop_
_entity_poly.entity_id
_entity_poly.type
_entity_poly.pdbx_seq_one_letter_code
_entity_poly.pdbx_strand_id
1 'polypeptide(L)'
;MELEANIADVDTDDEINEAEEYEAWKAREISRIKRDREVREAMLKEKEEIEKVRNMTEEERREWDRRNLKPAPPPKQKWRFMQKYYHKGVFFQSDAGDFSATVGPDEIFHRDFSAPTGEDKKDKTILPKVMQVKHFGRSGRTKWTHLVNEDTTDWNNPWTYNDPLRAKYNEKWQE
;
A
#
# COMPACT_ATOMS: atom_id res chain seq x y z
N MET A 1 -12.02 37.39 -18.45
CA MET A 1 -11.70 38.62 -17.70
C MET A 1 -10.99 38.13 -16.46
N GLU A 2 -9.68 37.92 -16.57
CA GLU A 2 -8.83 37.53 -15.44
C GLU A 2 -8.67 38.78 -14.57
N LEU A 3 -9.26 38.77 -13.37
CA LEU A 3 -8.98 39.77 -12.36
C LEU A 3 -7.56 39.48 -11.85
N GLU A 4 -6.58 40.24 -12.32
CA GLU A 4 -5.27 40.30 -11.71
C GLU A 4 -5.46 40.76 -10.25
N ALA A 5 -5.23 39.88 -9.29
CA ALA A 5 -5.31 40.21 -7.87
C ALA A 5 -4.21 41.23 -7.55
N ASN A 6 -4.62 42.48 -7.36
CA ASN A 6 -3.71 43.58 -7.06
C ASN A 6 -3.27 43.45 -5.60
N ILE A 7 -1.96 43.34 -5.36
CA ILE A 7 -1.40 43.11 -4.01
C ILE A 7 -1.78 44.24 -3.03
N ALA A 8 -2.09 45.43 -3.55
CA ALA A 8 -2.53 46.59 -2.78
C ALA A 8 -3.98 46.49 -2.23
N ASP A 9 -4.80 45.53 -2.70
CA ASP A 9 -6.14 45.26 -2.17
C ASP A 9 -6.14 44.29 -0.97
N VAL A 10 -4.98 43.74 -0.60
CA VAL A 10 -4.82 42.90 0.59
C VAL A 10 -4.49 43.82 1.77
N ASP A 11 -5.45 44.00 2.66
CA ASP A 11 -5.26 44.72 3.91
C ASP A 11 -4.35 43.91 4.85
N THR A 12 -3.21 44.49 5.22
CA THR A 12 -2.20 43.90 6.11
C THR A 12 -2.02 44.74 7.39
N ASP A 13 -3.00 45.60 7.71
CA ASP A 13 -2.94 46.43 8.90
C ASP A 13 -3.42 45.66 10.14
N ASP A 14 -2.46 44.94 10.72
CA ASP A 14 -2.59 44.13 11.93
C ASP A 14 -2.99 44.97 13.18
N GLU A 15 -2.90 46.30 13.13
CA GLU A 15 -3.19 47.19 14.27
C GLU A 15 -4.70 47.38 14.55
N ILE A 16 -5.57 47.10 13.56
CA ILE A 16 -7.02 47.30 13.68
C ILE A 16 -7.67 46.20 14.55
N ASN A 17 -7.13 44.98 14.50
CA ASN A 17 -7.65 43.79 15.19
C ASN A 17 -6.56 43.06 16.02
N GLU A 18 -5.62 43.81 16.60
CA GLU A 18 -4.44 43.30 17.33
C GLU A 18 -4.76 42.13 18.31
N ALA A 19 -5.89 42.22 19.03
CA ALA A 19 -6.29 41.19 19.98
C ALA A 19 -6.68 39.84 19.32
N GLU A 20 -7.38 39.88 18.18
CA GLU A 20 -7.77 38.66 17.46
C GLU A 20 -6.56 38.02 16.78
N GLU A 21 -5.65 38.83 16.24
CA GLU A 21 -4.44 38.36 15.60
C GLU A 21 -3.42 37.79 16.58
N TYR A 22 -3.31 38.38 17.77
CA TYR A 22 -2.50 37.84 18.85
C TYR A 22 -3.00 36.46 19.29
N GLU A 23 -4.32 36.28 19.45
CA GLU A 23 -4.89 34.97 19.77
C GLU A 23 -4.74 33.98 18.60
N ALA A 24 -4.85 34.43 17.35
CA ALA A 24 -4.58 33.59 16.17
C ALA A 24 -3.10 33.16 16.08
N TRP A 25 -2.16 34.06 16.38
CA TRP A 25 -0.74 33.75 16.51
C TRP A 25 -0.48 32.72 17.61
N LYS A 26 -1.05 32.95 18.79
CA LYS A 26 -0.96 32.03 19.94
C LYS A 26 -1.57 30.66 19.63
N ALA A 27 -2.69 30.59 18.91
CA ALA A 27 -3.29 29.33 18.46
C ALA A 27 -2.38 28.57 17.48
N ARG A 28 -1.74 29.27 16.54
CA ARG A 28 -0.74 28.68 15.63
C ARG A 28 0.47 28.16 16.41
N GLU A 29 0.94 28.92 17.39
CA GLU A 29 2.10 28.54 18.21
C GLU A 29 1.80 27.35 19.12
N ILE A 30 0.64 27.34 19.79
CA ILE A 30 0.15 26.18 20.55
C ILE A 30 0.03 24.95 19.64
N SER A 31 -0.45 25.11 18.41
CA SER A 31 -0.55 24.02 17.44
C SER A 31 0.82 23.47 17.02
N ARG A 32 1.86 24.31 16.94
CA ARG A 32 3.25 23.87 16.68
C ARG A 32 3.80 23.07 17.85
N ILE A 33 3.71 23.61 19.06
CA ILE A 33 4.17 22.93 20.28
C ILE A 33 3.45 21.59 20.44
N LYS A 34 2.14 21.56 20.18
CA LYS A 34 1.33 20.33 20.21
C LYS A 34 1.83 19.31 19.20
N ARG A 35 2.08 19.70 17.94
CA ARG A 35 2.61 18.79 16.90
C ARG A 35 3.95 18.17 17.32
N ASP A 36 4.89 18.98 17.82
CA ASP A 36 6.21 18.50 18.24
C ASP A 36 6.11 17.52 19.42
N ARG A 37 5.14 17.76 20.32
CA ARG A 37 4.84 16.87 21.43
C ARG A 37 4.21 15.56 20.93
N GLU A 38 3.22 15.63 20.06
CA GLU A 38 2.54 14.47 19.50
C GLU A 38 3.50 13.57 18.71
N VAL A 39 4.43 14.14 17.94
CA VAL A 39 5.45 13.37 17.21
C VAL A 39 6.35 12.60 18.18
N ARG A 40 6.78 13.22 19.29
CA ARG A 40 7.58 12.54 20.32
C ARG A 40 6.79 11.44 21.03
N GLU A 41 5.56 11.73 21.42
CA GLU A 41 4.69 10.76 22.09
C GLU A 41 4.33 9.59 21.18
N ALA A 42 4.08 9.83 19.87
CA ALA A 42 3.83 8.79 18.89
C ALA A 42 5.03 7.83 18.72
N MET A 43 6.25 8.37 18.64
CA MET A 43 7.46 7.56 18.57
C MET A 43 7.71 6.73 19.83
N LEU A 44 7.37 7.26 21.02
CA LEU A 44 7.45 6.50 22.27
C LEU A 44 6.40 5.40 22.32
N LYS A 45 5.15 5.72 21.95
CA LYS A 45 4.04 4.77 21.90
C LYS A 45 4.31 3.61 20.93
N GLU A 46 4.85 3.90 19.74
CA GLU A 46 5.22 2.86 18.78
C GLU A 46 6.29 1.91 19.36
N LYS A 47 7.30 2.47 20.05
CA LYS A 47 8.33 1.66 20.73
C LYS A 47 7.74 0.80 21.84
N GLU A 48 6.86 1.36 22.67
CA GLU A 48 6.15 0.63 23.73
C GLU A 48 5.25 -0.47 23.16
N GLU A 49 4.56 -0.22 22.04
CA GLU A 49 3.76 -1.23 21.33
C GLU A 49 4.63 -2.36 20.78
N ILE A 50 5.77 -2.05 20.17
CA ILE A 50 6.74 -3.04 19.68
C ILE A 50 7.29 -3.87 20.85
N GLU A 51 7.67 -3.23 21.95
CA GLU A 51 8.18 -3.92 23.14
C GLU A 51 7.11 -4.81 23.78
N LYS A 52 5.86 -4.31 23.87
CA LYS A 52 4.71 -5.11 24.32
C LYS A 52 4.50 -6.34 23.45
N VAL A 53 4.51 -6.20 22.12
CA VAL A 53 4.37 -7.33 21.19
C VAL A 53 5.54 -8.32 21.31
N ARG A 54 6.75 -7.84 21.57
CA ARG A 54 7.92 -8.70 21.79
C ARG A 54 7.86 -9.46 23.12
N ASN A 55 7.30 -8.84 24.16
CA ASN A 55 7.17 -9.44 25.49
C ASN A 55 5.92 -10.32 25.65
N MET A 56 4.94 -10.23 24.73
CA MET A 56 3.76 -11.10 24.73
C MET A 56 4.12 -12.54 24.39
N THR A 57 3.45 -13.48 25.08
CA THR A 57 3.55 -14.91 24.76
C THR A 57 2.77 -15.26 23.49
N GLU A 58 3.06 -16.41 22.88
CA GLU A 58 2.44 -16.84 21.62
C GLU A 58 0.91 -17.05 21.73
N GLU A 59 0.43 -17.44 22.91
CA GLU A 59 -1.01 -17.62 23.19
C GLU A 59 -1.74 -16.27 23.25
N GLU A 60 -1.18 -15.30 23.99
CA GLU A 60 -1.71 -13.95 24.07
C GLU A 60 -1.67 -13.23 22.72
N ARG A 61 -0.64 -13.48 21.91
CA ARG A 61 -0.52 -12.94 20.54
C ARG A 61 -1.63 -13.45 19.63
N ARG A 62 -1.96 -14.74 19.73
CA ARG A 62 -3.04 -15.35 18.94
C ARG A 62 -4.42 -14.81 19.34
N GLU A 63 -4.66 -14.58 20.61
CA GLU A 63 -5.88 -13.94 21.09
C GLU A 63 -5.96 -12.47 20.67
N TRP A 64 -4.83 -11.76 20.73
CA TRP A 64 -4.73 -10.38 20.27
C TRP A 64 -5.00 -10.27 18.77
N ASP A 65 -4.44 -11.15 17.94
CA ASP A 65 -4.71 -11.20 16.50
C ASP A 65 -6.17 -11.57 16.20
N ARG A 66 -6.77 -12.45 17.01
CA ARG A 66 -8.19 -12.80 16.90
C ARG A 66 -9.11 -11.64 17.31
N ARG A 67 -8.70 -10.81 18.26
CA ARG A 67 -9.46 -9.63 18.69
C ARG A 67 -9.26 -8.43 17.77
N ASN A 68 -8.05 -8.28 17.24
CA ASN A 68 -7.64 -7.23 16.30
C ASN A 68 -7.45 -7.81 14.90
N LEU A 69 -8.52 -8.38 14.34
CA LEU A 69 -8.47 -8.87 12.96
C LEU A 69 -8.12 -7.71 12.04
N LYS A 70 -7.04 -7.88 11.28
CA LYS A 70 -6.69 -6.95 10.20
C LYS A 70 -7.87 -6.92 9.21
N PRO A 71 -8.28 -5.72 8.74
CA PRO A 71 -9.33 -5.63 7.74
C PRO A 71 -8.95 -6.50 6.53
N ALA A 72 -9.93 -7.22 6.00
CA ALA A 72 -9.70 -8.07 4.84
C ALA A 72 -9.17 -7.20 3.69
N PRO A 73 -8.11 -7.63 2.98
CA PRO A 73 -7.61 -6.88 1.84
C PRO A 73 -8.70 -6.78 0.78
N PRO A 74 -8.72 -5.69 -0.01
CA PRO A 74 -9.67 -5.54 -1.09
C PRO A 74 -9.54 -6.72 -2.08
N PRO A 75 -10.65 -7.14 -2.71
CA PRO A 75 -10.63 -8.25 -3.65
C PRO A 75 -9.61 -7.98 -4.77
N LYS A 76 -8.70 -8.93 -4.99
CA LYS A 76 -7.71 -8.83 -6.07
C LYS A 76 -8.44 -8.89 -7.41
N GLN A 77 -8.33 -7.81 -8.19
CA GLN A 77 -8.78 -7.76 -9.58
C GLN A 77 -8.14 -8.90 -10.38
N LYS A 78 -8.92 -9.58 -11.24
CA LYS A 78 -8.40 -10.65 -12.08
C LYS A 78 -7.78 -10.06 -13.34
N TRP A 79 -6.50 -10.34 -13.53
CA TRP A 79 -5.72 -9.86 -14.66
C TRP A 79 -6.04 -10.64 -15.93
N ARG A 80 -6.01 -9.97 -17.08
CA ARG A 80 -6.19 -10.63 -18.37
C ARG A 80 -4.93 -11.38 -18.80
N PHE A 81 -5.11 -12.38 -19.66
CA PHE A 81 -3.99 -13.16 -20.18
C PHE A 81 -2.98 -12.24 -20.89
N MET A 82 -1.71 -12.33 -20.46
CA MET A 82 -0.58 -11.51 -20.94
C MET A 82 -0.68 -9.99 -20.71
N GLN A 83 -1.56 -9.54 -19.83
CA GLN A 83 -1.62 -8.14 -19.42
C GLN A 83 -0.30 -7.70 -18.75
N LYS A 84 0.16 -6.48 -19.06
CA LYS A 84 1.37 -5.92 -18.46
C LYS A 84 1.10 -5.38 -17.06
N TYR A 85 1.99 -5.70 -16.13
CA TYR A 85 2.00 -5.13 -14.78
C TYR A 85 2.42 -3.67 -14.82
N TYR A 86 1.58 -2.81 -14.25
CA TYR A 86 1.90 -1.42 -13.99
C TYR A 86 2.30 -1.26 -12.53
N HIS A 87 3.56 -0.92 -12.29
CA HIS A 87 4.05 -0.59 -10.96
C HIS A 87 3.71 0.88 -10.67
N LYS A 88 2.93 1.14 -9.61
CA LYS A 88 2.47 2.49 -9.23
C LYS A 88 3.61 3.43 -8.80
N GLY A 89 4.83 2.93 -8.64
CA GLY A 89 5.98 3.66 -8.09
C GLY A 89 6.25 3.28 -6.65
N VAL A 90 7.26 3.90 -6.02
CA VAL A 90 7.55 3.77 -4.58
C VAL A 90 7.42 5.13 -3.88
N PHE A 91 7.53 6.22 -4.64
CA PHE A 91 7.45 7.59 -4.15
C PHE A 91 6.00 8.07 -4.05
N PHE A 92 5.73 8.97 -3.11
CA PHE A 92 4.42 9.64 -2.92
C PHE A 92 3.24 8.69 -2.63
N GLN A 93 3.52 7.46 -2.19
CA GLN A 93 2.53 6.50 -1.71
C GLN A 93 2.44 6.46 -0.18
N SER A 94 3.10 7.39 0.50
CA SER A 94 3.11 7.52 1.95
C SER A 94 1.70 7.73 2.49
N ASP A 95 1.43 7.07 3.61
CA ASP A 95 0.17 7.22 4.33
C ASP A 95 0.03 8.64 4.89
N ALA A 96 -1.20 9.08 5.13
CA ALA A 96 -1.52 10.42 5.62
C ALA A 96 -0.80 10.79 6.92
N GLY A 97 -0.39 9.79 7.69
CA GLY A 97 0.26 9.92 8.99
C GLY A 97 1.78 10.07 8.96
N ASP A 98 2.43 10.00 7.79
CA ASP A 98 3.86 10.25 7.71
C ASP A 98 4.14 11.76 7.81
N PHE A 99 4.57 12.22 8.98
CA PHE A 99 4.92 13.62 9.23
C PHE A 99 6.11 14.10 8.38
N SER A 100 6.89 13.19 7.78
CA SER A 100 7.97 13.51 6.85
C SER A 100 7.46 13.68 5.40
N ALA A 101 6.24 13.24 5.09
CA ALA A 101 5.68 13.38 3.77
C ALA A 101 5.30 14.84 3.51
N THR A 102 5.93 15.44 2.52
CA THR A 102 5.73 16.85 2.14
C THR A 102 4.44 17.06 1.33
N VAL A 103 3.82 15.97 0.87
CA VAL A 103 2.62 15.97 0.05
C VAL A 103 1.63 15.00 0.68
N GLY A 104 0.40 15.45 0.89
CA GLY A 104 -0.67 14.62 1.45
C GLY A 104 -1.03 13.44 0.54
N PRO A 105 -1.79 12.46 1.05
CA PRO A 105 -2.22 11.29 0.29
C PRO A 105 -3.16 11.74 -0.83
N ASP A 106 -2.68 11.72 -2.06
CA ASP A 106 -3.49 12.12 -3.20
C ASP A 106 -4.46 10.99 -3.58
N GLU A 107 -5.73 11.32 -3.79
CA GLU A 107 -6.77 10.35 -4.17
C GLU A 107 -6.40 9.60 -5.47
N ILE A 108 -5.56 10.23 -6.30
CA ILE A 108 -5.05 9.67 -7.56
C ILE A 108 -4.34 8.32 -7.33
N PHE A 109 -3.62 8.15 -6.23
CA PHE A 109 -2.87 6.92 -5.94
C PHE A 109 -3.77 5.74 -5.50
N HIS A 110 -4.99 6.05 -5.06
CA HIS A 110 -6.00 5.09 -4.60
C HIS A 110 -6.84 4.50 -5.74
N ARG A 111 -6.67 5.00 -6.97
CA ARG A 111 -7.36 4.48 -8.15
C ARG A 111 -7.00 3.02 -8.44
N ASP A 112 -7.80 2.38 -9.28
CA ASP A 112 -7.47 1.06 -9.81
C ASP A 112 -6.45 1.16 -10.95
N PHE A 113 -5.27 0.58 -10.75
CA PHE A 113 -4.20 0.50 -11.75
C PHE A 113 -4.06 -0.90 -12.35
N SER A 114 -4.98 -1.82 -12.00
CA SER A 114 -5.02 -3.19 -12.51
C SER A 114 -5.80 -3.28 -13.82
N ALA A 115 -6.38 -2.18 -14.30
CA ALA A 115 -7.21 -2.16 -15.50
C ALA A 115 -6.37 -2.37 -16.78
N PRO A 116 -6.89 -3.13 -17.78
CA PRO A 116 -6.19 -3.35 -19.03
C PRO A 116 -6.05 -2.05 -19.84
N THR A 117 -4.81 -1.73 -20.22
CA THR A 117 -4.47 -0.49 -20.92
C THR A 117 -3.99 -0.78 -22.35
N GLY A 118 -4.36 0.08 -23.31
CA GLY A 118 -3.91 -0.01 -24.70
C GLY A 118 -4.18 -1.36 -25.35
N GLU A 119 -3.12 -2.07 -25.74
CA GLU A 119 -3.17 -3.39 -26.39
C GLU A 119 -3.77 -4.49 -25.52
N ASP A 120 -3.72 -4.35 -24.19
CA ASP A 120 -4.24 -5.36 -23.26
C ASP A 120 -5.79 -5.36 -23.17
N LYS A 121 -6.45 -4.39 -23.84
CA LYS A 121 -7.90 -4.39 -24.04
C LYS A 121 -8.37 -5.48 -25.02
N LYS A 122 -7.49 -6.06 -25.82
CA LYS A 122 -7.83 -7.17 -26.72
C LYS A 122 -7.65 -8.52 -26.01
N ASP A 123 -8.51 -9.48 -26.33
CA ASP A 123 -8.34 -10.84 -25.79
C ASP A 123 -7.23 -11.59 -26.54
N LYS A 124 -6.11 -11.81 -25.83
CA LYS A 124 -4.93 -12.49 -26.38
C LYS A 124 -5.05 -14.02 -26.33
N THR A 125 -6.08 -14.56 -25.69
CA THR A 125 -6.30 -16.02 -25.61
C THR A 125 -6.75 -16.62 -26.95
N ILE A 126 -7.43 -15.81 -27.78
CA ILE A 126 -7.94 -16.20 -29.09
C ILE A 126 -6.79 -16.32 -30.12
N LEU A 127 -5.62 -15.76 -29.83
CA LEU A 127 -4.46 -15.84 -30.72
C LEU A 127 -3.93 -17.27 -30.82
N PRO A 128 -3.39 -17.68 -32.00
CA PRO A 128 -2.68 -18.94 -32.13
C PRO A 128 -1.55 -19.07 -31.11
N LYS A 129 -1.29 -20.28 -30.60
CA LYS A 129 -0.31 -20.52 -29.52
C LYS A 129 1.07 -19.91 -29.78
N VAL A 130 1.52 -19.93 -31.04
CA VAL A 130 2.81 -19.35 -31.47
C VAL A 130 2.88 -17.83 -31.27
N MET A 131 1.73 -17.15 -31.34
CA MET A 131 1.57 -15.70 -31.14
C MET A 131 1.24 -15.30 -29.70
N GLN A 132 0.97 -16.25 -28.80
CA GLN A 132 0.70 -16.00 -27.37
C GLN A 132 2.00 -15.69 -26.59
N VAL A 133 2.79 -14.74 -27.09
CA VAL A 133 4.10 -14.34 -26.56
C VAL A 133 4.25 -12.82 -26.56
N LYS A 134 4.88 -12.23 -25.52
CA LYS A 134 4.84 -10.76 -25.29
C LYS A 134 5.51 -9.92 -26.38
N HIS A 135 6.48 -10.50 -27.08
CA HIS A 135 7.28 -9.84 -28.12
C HIS A 135 7.38 -10.72 -29.36
N PHE A 136 6.24 -11.06 -29.95
CA PHE A 136 6.21 -11.83 -31.18
C PHE A 136 6.97 -11.10 -32.30
N GLY A 137 7.86 -11.80 -33.01
CA GLY A 137 8.65 -11.24 -34.12
C GLY A 137 9.89 -10.42 -33.75
N ARG A 138 10.21 -10.20 -32.46
CA ARG A 138 11.45 -9.51 -32.05
C ARG A 138 12.60 -10.49 -31.83
N SER A 139 13.80 -10.15 -32.31
CA SER A 139 15.04 -10.86 -31.95
C SER A 139 15.34 -10.66 -30.46
N GLY A 140 15.84 -11.70 -29.77
CA GLY A 140 16.13 -11.65 -28.33
C GLY A 140 14.97 -12.03 -27.40
N ARG A 141 13.92 -12.68 -27.91
CA ARG A 141 12.82 -13.19 -27.07
C ARG A 141 13.29 -14.27 -26.11
N THR A 142 12.84 -14.22 -24.86
CA THR A 142 13.03 -15.31 -23.89
C THR A 142 12.30 -16.58 -24.32
N LYS A 143 12.87 -17.74 -23.98
CA LYS A 143 12.26 -19.07 -24.20
C LYS A 143 11.03 -19.26 -23.30
N TRP A 144 11.14 -18.79 -22.06
CA TRP A 144 10.10 -18.84 -21.02
C TRP A 144 8.99 -17.83 -21.29
N THR A 145 7.74 -18.26 -21.11
CA THR A 145 6.57 -17.46 -21.49
C THR A 145 5.89 -16.77 -20.31
N HIS A 146 5.30 -17.53 -19.41
CA HIS A 146 4.63 -17.04 -18.20
C HIS A 146 4.65 -18.11 -17.13
N LEU A 147 4.67 -17.68 -15.86
CA LEU A 147 4.89 -18.57 -14.71
C LEU A 147 4.02 -19.81 -14.75
N VAL A 148 2.72 -19.67 -15.05
CA VAL A 148 1.78 -20.80 -15.10
C VAL A 148 2.16 -21.87 -16.14
N ASN A 149 2.79 -21.50 -17.25
CA ASN A 149 3.22 -22.45 -18.28
C ASN A 149 4.54 -23.16 -17.91
N GLU A 150 5.37 -22.51 -17.08
CA GLU A 150 6.65 -23.05 -16.63
C GLU A 150 6.56 -23.64 -15.21
N ASP A 151 5.39 -23.55 -14.58
CA ASP A 151 5.11 -24.06 -13.25
C ASP A 151 4.99 -25.58 -13.32
N THR A 152 6.02 -26.27 -12.84
CA THR A 152 6.09 -27.73 -12.79
C THR A 152 5.55 -28.27 -11.45
N THR A 153 4.88 -27.45 -10.65
CA THR A 153 4.31 -27.88 -9.37
C THR A 153 3.27 -28.97 -9.62
N ASP A 154 3.57 -30.18 -9.13
CA ASP A 154 2.62 -31.29 -9.16
C ASP A 154 1.62 -31.15 -8.01
N TRP A 155 0.43 -30.64 -8.34
CA TRP A 155 -0.67 -30.49 -7.40
C TRP A 155 -1.29 -31.82 -6.95
N ASN A 156 -0.88 -32.96 -7.52
CA ASN A 156 -1.28 -34.29 -7.06
C ASN A 156 -0.28 -34.92 -6.08
N ASN A 157 0.79 -34.22 -5.71
CA ASN A 157 1.77 -34.72 -4.75
C ASN A 157 1.19 -34.77 -3.32
N PRO A 158 1.28 -35.90 -2.59
CA PRO A 158 0.84 -36.03 -1.19
C PRO A 158 1.38 -34.95 -0.22
N TRP A 159 2.51 -34.33 -0.54
CA TRP A 159 3.12 -33.26 0.26
C TRP A 159 2.52 -31.86 0.00
N THR A 160 1.78 -31.68 -1.09
CA THR A 160 1.20 -30.37 -1.49
C THR A 160 -0.21 -30.15 -0.94
N TYR A 161 -0.93 -31.22 -0.61
CA TYR A 161 -2.21 -31.12 0.07
C TYR A 161 -2.02 -30.81 1.56
N ASN A 162 -2.91 -29.98 2.11
CA ASN A 162 -3.10 -29.86 3.55
C ASN A 162 -3.92 -31.08 4.03
N ASP A 163 -3.34 -32.27 3.84
CA ASP A 163 -3.92 -33.56 4.17
C ASP A 163 -3.75 -33.83 5.68
N PRO A 164 -4.73 -34.46 6.37
CA PRO A 164 -4.57 -34.99 7.72
C PRO A 164 -3.25 -35.74 7.98
N LEU A 165 -2.67 -36.39 6.96
CA LEU A 165 -1.34 -37.02 7.01
C LEU A 165 -0.20 -36.04 7.31
N ARG A 166 -0.27 -34.82 6.78
CA ARG A 166 0.74 -33.77 7.03
C ARG A 166 0.63 -33.24 8.47
N ALA A 167 -0.59 -33.10 8.99
CA ALA A 167 -0.82 -32.75 10.38
C ALA A 167 -0.23 -33.82 11.33
N LYS A 168 -0.53 -35.11 11.08
CA LYS A 168 0.04 -36.24 11.85
C LYS A 168 1.57 -36.33 11.77
N TYR A 169 2.15 -36.06 10.59
CA TYR A 169 3.60 -36.03 10.44
C TYR A 169 4.21 -34.94 11.32
N ASN A 170 3.66 -33.71 11.30
CA ASN A 170 4.15 -32.62 12.13
C ASN A 170 3.98 -32.90 13.64
N GLU A 171 2.90 -33.55 14.08
CA GLU A 171 2.70 -33.97 15.47
C GLU A 171 3.76 -34.99 15.92
N LYS A 172 4.11 -35.96 15.06
CA LYS A 172 5.11 -36.99 15.37
C LYS A 172 6.53 -36.45 15.58
N TRP A 173 6.84 -35.28 15.03
CA TRP A 173 8.17 -34.64 15.17
C TRP A 173 8.21 -33.59 16.29
N GLN A 174 7.11 -33.41 17.03
CA GLN A 174 7.02 -32.53 18.20
C GLN A 174 7.16 -33.30 19.53
N GLU A 175 7.29 -34.63 19.49
CA GLU A 175 7.78 -35.49 20.59
C GLU A 175 9.29 -35.73 20.45
#